data_AF-A0A5E4TMC2-F1
#
_entry.id   AF-A0A5E4TMC2-F1
#
_cell.length_a   1.000
_cell.length_b   1.000
_cell.length_c   1.000
_cell.angle_alpha   90.00
_cell.angle_beta   90.00
_cell.angle_gamma   90.00
#
_symmetry.space_group_name_H-M   'P 1'
#
loop_
_entity.id
_entity.type
_entity.pdbx_description
1 polymer ?
#
loop_
_entity_poly.entity_id
_entity_poly.type
_entity_poly.pdbx_seq_one_letter_code
_entity_poly.pdbx_strand_id
1 'polypeptide(L)'
;MTRMFPTLAGARRLAPMRLCAVAALLLTGCATPSSPSAPASATRPAASDAATLRERHLVAADAAAAQYRTCLYGHVARYVNLVPDPARLADEAATECAPISERFRRERQAAIATYTTPADAAQQADAATLTLQADGLRVARARATELRALQ
;
A
#
# COMPACT_ATOMS: atom_id res chain seq x y z
N MET A 1 31.20 -36.09 -0.36
CA MET A 1 31.86 -35.27 -1.40
C MET A 1 31.13 -33.94 -1.48
N THR A 2 31.76 -32.89 -0.97
CA THR A 2 31.30 -31.50 -0.93
C THR A 2 31.47 -30.84 -2.29
N ARG A 3 30.42 -30.19 -2.82
CA ARG A 3 30.55 -29.24 -3.93
C ARG A 3 29.92 -27.91 -3.55
N MET A 4 30.83 -26.98 -3.31
CA MET A 4 30.69 -25.58 -2.96
C MET A 4 30.46 -24.80 -4.26
N PHE A 5 29.41 -24.00 -4.34
CA PHE A 5 29.18 -23.08 -5.45
C PHE A 5 29.54 -21.64 -5.03
N PRO A 6 30.27 -20.88 -5.86
CA PRO A 6 30.84 -19.61 -5.46
C PRO A 6 29.83 -18.47 -5.51
N THR A 7 29.86 -17.65 -4.47
CA THR A 7 29.29 -16.31 -4.36
C THR A 7 29.97 -15.38 -5.38
N LEU A 8 29.20 -14.84 -6.33
CA LEU A 8 29.66 -13.74 -7.18
C LEU A 8 29.23 -12.41 -6.58
N ALA A 9 30.20 -11.74 -5.98
CA ALA A 9 30.19 -10.32 -5.66
C ALA A 9 30.57 -9.51 -6.91
N GLY A 10 29.90 -8.38 -7.12
CA GLY A 10 30.27 -7.35 -8.10
C GLY A 10 29.02 -6.62 -8.63
N ALA A 11 28.95 -5.30 -8.75
CA ALA A 11 29.91 -4.24 -8.51
C ALA A 11 29.17 -2.91 -8.32
N ARG A 12 29.74 -2.04 -7.48
CA ARG A 12 29.42 -0.61 -7.36
C ARG A 12 29.51 0.11 -8.71
N ARG A 13 28.56 1.00 -9.01
CA ARG A 13 28.74 2.28 -9.75
C ARG A 13 27.65 3.27 -9.28
N LEU A 14 28.01 4.25 -8.44
CA LEU A 14 28.38 5.64 -8.79
C LEU A 14 27.17 6.51 -9.20
N ALA A 15 26.80 7.42 -8.29
CA ALA A 15 25.94 8.57 -8.50
C ALA A 15 26.51 9.53 -9.56
N PRO A 16 25.71 10.51 -10.00
CA PRO A 16 26.14 11.88 -9.72
C PRO A 16 25.02 12.81 -9.24
N MET A 17 25.39 13.57 -8.22
CA MET A 17 24.82 14.82 -7.75
C MET A 17 25.02 15.90 -8.84
N ARG A 18 24.00 16.70 -9.17
CA ARG A 18 24.20 18.04 -9.72
C ARG A 18 23.17 19.01 -9.16
N LEU A 19 23.67 19.87 -8.28
CA LEU A 19 23.07 21.13 -7.86
C LEU A 19 23.01 22.10 -9.05
N CYS A 20 21.94 22.89 -9.15
CA CYS A 20 21.95 24.19 -9.82
C CYS A 20 21.30 25.20 -8.87
N ALA A 21 22.15 25.96 -8.17
CA ALA A 21 21.80 27.23 -7.56
C ALA A 21 22.34 28.33 -8.47
N VAL A 22 21.47 29.22 -8.97
CA VAL A 22 21.86 30.55 -9.43
C VAL A 22 20.80 31.52 -8.96
N ALA A 23 21.22 32.41 -8.07
CA ALA A 23 20.52 33.63 -7.70
C ALA A 23 20.83 34.71 -8.74
N ALA A 24 19.81 35.49 -9.13
CA ALA A 24 19.98 36.81 -9.72
C ALA A 24 18.96 37.75 -9.07
N LEU A 25 19.51 38.71 -8.35
CA LEU A 25 18.84 39.77 -7.61
C LEU A 25 18.53 40.97 -8.53
N LEU A 26 17.47 41.69 -8.15
CA LEU A 26 17.18 43.12 -8.36
C LEU A 26 16.69 43.59 -9.75
N LEU A 27 15.43 44.02 -9.77
CA LEU A 27 15.08 45.36 -10.24
C LEU A 27 13.98 45.93 -9.33
N THR A 28 14.31 47.09 -8.76
CA THR A 28 13.49 47.98 -7.94
C THR A 28 12.41 48.68 -8.77
N GLY A 29 11.20 48.78 -8.22
CA GLY A 29 10.15 49.69 -8.68
C GLY A 29 9.25 50.07 -7.50
N CYS A 30 9.33 51.33 -7.04
CA CYS A 30 8.50 51.93 -6.01
C CYS A 30 7.36 52.77 -6.61
N ALA A 31 6.32 53.02 -5.80
CA ALA A 31 5.07 53.78 -5.99
C ALA A 31 3.93 52.98 -6.65
N THR A 32 2.70 52.88 -6.12
CA THR A 32 1.89 53.62 -5.11
C THR A 32 0.74 52.68 -4.65
N PRO A 33 0.08 52.90 -3.49
CA PRO A 33 -0.94 51.97 -2.99
C PRO A 33 -2.27 52.23 -3.69
N SER A 34 -2.74 51.26 -4.47
CA SER A 34 -4.12 51.22 -4.96
C SER A 34 -4.71 49.91 -4.51
N SER A 35 -5.58 49.97 -3.49
CA SER A 35 -6.39 48.84 -3.06
C SER A 35 -7.19 48.28 -4.25
N PRO A 36 -7.18 46.97 -4.50
CA PRO A 36 -8.30 46.32 -5.14
C PRO A 36 -9.16 45.68 -4.05
N SER A 37 -10.24 46.38 -3.67
CA SER A 37 -11.41 45.69 -3.15
C SER A 37 -12.00 44.87 -4.30
N ALA A 38 -11.66 43.59 -4.33
CA ALA A 38 -12.39 42.59 -5.11
C ALA A 38 -12.77 41.45 -4.16
N PRO A 39 -14.07 41.19 -3.93
CA PRO A 39 -14.50 39.95 -3.31
C PRO A 39 -14.31 38.85 -4.35
N ALA A 40 -13.18 38.15 -4.32
CA ALA A 40 -13.05 36.89 -5.05
C ALA A 40 -13.85 35.82 -4.29
N SER A 41 -15.17 35.89 -4.41
CA SER A 41 -16.05 34.75 -4.12
C SER A 41 -15.82 33.68 -5.18
N ALA A 42 -14.80 32.84 -4.99
CA ALA A 42 -14.63 31.58 -5.69
C ALA A 42 -13.69 30.63 -4.94
N THR A 43 -13.97 30.33 -3.67
CA THR A 43 -13.25 29.28 -2.93
C THR A 43 -14.16 28.10 -2.67
N ARG A 44 -14.31 27.24 -3.66
CA ARG A 44 -14.63 25.83 -3.43
C ARG A 44 -13.44 24.99 -3.93
N PRO A 45 -12.47 24.63 -3.06
CA PRO A 45 -11.60 23.48 -3.38
C PRO A 45 -11.39 22.47 -2.24
N ALA A 46 -11.71 22.75 -0.98
CA ALA A 46 -11.39 21.80 0.10
C ALA A 46 -12.16 20.47 0.01
N ALA A 47 -13.44 20.52 -0.41
CA ALA A 47 -14.28 19.32 -0.51
C ALA A 47 -13.92 18.42 -1.70
N SER A 48 -13.52 19.01 -2.85
CA SER A 48 -13.04 18.25 -4.02
C SER A 48 -11.71 17.56 -3.74
N ASP A 49 -10.84 18.23 -2.98
CA ASP A 49 -9.52 17.71 -2.64
C ASP A 49 -9.63 16.54 -1.65
N ALA A 50 -10.51 16.65 -0.65
CA ALA A 50 -10.80 15.57 0.30
C ALA A 50 -11.39 14.33 -0.39
N ALA A 51 -12.33 14.51 -1.32
CA ALA A 51 -12.90 13.41 -2.09
C ALA A 51 -11.85 12.73 -2.99
N THR A 52 -10.97 13.51 -3.62
CA THR A 52 -9.88 12.99 -4.45
C THR A 52 -8.86 12.21 -3.62
N LEU A 53 -8.50 12.72 -2.44
CA LEU A 53 -7.58 12.04 -1.53
C LEU A 53 -8.15 10.72 -1.03
N ARG A 54 -9.43 10.71 -0.64
CA ARG A 54 -10.15 9.49 -0.27
C ARG A 54 -10.09 8.45 -1.38
N GLU A 55 -10.39 8.85 -2.61
CA GLU A 55 -10.39 7.91 -3.75
C GLU A 55 -9.02 7.27 -3.95
N ARG A 56 -7.94 8.05 -3.80
CA ARG A 56 -6.57 7.51 -3.86
C ARG A 56 -6.30 6.48 -2.78
N HIS A 57 -6.76 6.72 -1.55
CA HIS A 57 -6.62 5.75 -0.46
C HIS A 57 -7.46 4.48 -0.70
N LEU A 58 -8.67 4.60 -1.26
CA LEU A 58 -9.47 3.43 -1.63
C LEU A 58 -8.79 2.58 -2.72
N VAL A 59 -8.29 3.21 -3.77
CA VAL A 59 -7.52 2.53 -4.82
C VAL A 59 -6.26 1.87 -4.26
N ALA A 60 -5.54 2.54 -3.35
CA ALA A 60 -4.37 1.97 -2.70
C ALA A 60 -4.71 0.78 -1.80
N ALA A 61 -5.85 0.83 -1.09
CA ALA A 61 -6.36 -0.29 -0.31
C ALA A 61 -6.70 -1.48 -1.22
N ASP A 62 -7.45 -1.27 -2.30
CA ASP A 62 -7.82 -2.34 -3.22
C ASP A 62 -6.60 -2.99 -3.87
N ALA A 63 -5.58 -2.19 -4.22
CA ALA A 63 -4.30 -2.69 -4.68
C ALA A 63 -3.60 -3.55 -3.61
N ALA A 64 -3.61 -3.14 -2.34
CA ALA A 64 -3.07 -3.94 -1.24
C ALA A 64 -3.86 -5.24 -1.03
N ALA A 65 -5.19 -5.22 -1.13
CA ALA A 65 -6.03 -6.42 -1.04
C ALA A 65 -5.74 -7.41 -2.18
N ALA A 66 -5.54 -6.93 -3.41
CA ALA A 66 -5.12 -7.75 -4.53
C ALA A 66 -3.72 -8.35 -4.30
N GLN A 67 -2.76 -7.54 -3.85
CA GLN A 67 -1.41 -8.00 -3.52
C GLN A 67 -1.42 -9.06 -2.40
N TYR A 68 -2.27 -8.89 -1.39
CA TYR A 68 -2.40 -9.84 -0.28
C TYR A 68 -2.86 -11.22 -0.78
N ARG A 69 -3.91 -11.25 -1.63
CA ARG A 69 -4.39 -12.50 -2.23
C ARG A 69 -3.33 -13.17 -3.11
N THR A 70 -2.66 -12.39 -3.96
CA THR A 70 -1.56 -12.91 -4.79
C THR A 70 -0.42 -13.49 -3.96
N CYS A 71 -0.05 -12.80 -2.86
CA CYS A 71 0.95 -13.29 -1.93
C CYS A 71 0.54 -14.64 -1.30
N LEU A 72 -0.70 -14.74 -0.80
CA LEU A 72 -1.23 -15.98 -0.23
C LEU A 72 -1.17 -17.14 -1.24
N TYR A 73 -1.70 -16.94 -2.44
CA TYR A 73 -1.79 -18.00 -3.44
C TYR A 73 -0.40 -18.39 -3.96
N GLY A 74 0.50 -17.42 -4.12
CA GLY A 74 1.89 -17.67 -4.48
C GLY A 74 2.63 -18.48 -3.42
N HIS A 75 2.41 -18.18 -2.13
CA HIS A 75 2.98 -18.94 -1.03
C HIS A 75 2.45 -20.38 -1.01
N VAL A 76 1.14 -20.56 -1.09
CA VAL A 76 0.52 -21.91 -1.16
C VAL A 76 1.10 -22.71 -2.32
N ALA A 77 1.14 -22.14 -3.53
CA ALA A 77 1.66 -22.84 -4.70
C ALA A 77 3.13 -23.25 -4.56
N ARG A 78 3.95 -22.44 -3.89
CA ARG A 78 5.38 -22.72 -3.68
C ARG A 78 5.61 -23.82 -2.64
N TYR A 79 4.82 -23.86 -1.58
CA TYR A 79 5.09 -24.68 -0.39
C TYR A 79 4.12 -25.85 -0.18
N VAL A 80 3.17 -26.08 -1.09
CA VAL A 80 2.15 -27.15 -0.99
C VAL A 80 2.73 -28.57 -0.77
N ASN A 81 3.93 -28.83 -1.30
CA ASN A 81 4.64 -30.12 -1.17
C ASN A 81 5.47 -30.25 0.10
N LEU A 82 5.76 -29.13 0.76
CA LEU A 82 6.64 -29.06 1.92
C LEU A 82 5.85 -29.02 3.23
N VAL A 83 4.63 -28.49 3.18
CA VAL A 83 3.72 -28.36 4.31
C VAL A 83 2.52 -29.24 4.02
N PRO A 84 2.31 -30.41 4.66
CA PRO A 84 1.21 -31.32 4.33
C PRO A 84 -0.17 -30.87 4.82
N ASP A 85 -0.23 -30.10 5.90
CA ASP A 85 -1.49 -29.58 6.42
C ASP A 85 -1.90 -28.31 5.64
N PRO A 86 -3.06 -28.30 4.94
CA PRO A 86 -3.51 -27.11 4.21
C PRO A 86 -3.90 -25.94 5.13
N ALA A 87 -4.35 -26.20 6.36
CA ALA A 87 -4.65 -25.14 7.32
C ALA A 87 -3.36 -24.45 7.76
N ARG A 88 -2.38 -25.23 8.23
CA ARG A 88 -1.06 -24.73 8.60
C ARG A 88 -0.39 -23.94 7.48
N LEU A 89 -0.42 -24.45 6.25
CA LEU A 89 0.16 -23.77 5.09
C LEU A 89 -0.48 -22.40 4.83
N ALA A 90 -1.81 -22.30 4.94
CA ALA A 90 -2.50 -21.03 4.76
C ALA A 90 -2.18 -20.03 5.89
N ASP A 91 -2.01 -20.50 7.12
CA ASP A 91 -1.68 -19.65 8.27
C ASP A 91 -0.22 -19.15 8.19
N GLU A 92 0.71 -20.01 7.73
CA GLU A 92 2.09 -19.62 7.39
C GLU A 92 2.10 -18.55 6.28
N ALA A 93 1.32 -18.75 5.22
CA ALA A 93 1.16 -17.76 4.16
C ALA A 93 0.59 -16.44 4.69
N ALA A 94 -0.41 -16.47 5.57
CA ALA A 94 -1.00 -15.26 6.14
C ALA A 94 -0.01 -14.50 7.02
N THR A 95 0.85 -15.21 7.74
CA THR A 95 1.94 -14.61 8.53
C THR A 95 2.93 -13.88 7.63
N GLU A 96 3.38 -14.53 6.55
CA GLU A 96 4.29 -13.93 5.56
C GLU A 96 3.66 -12.70 4.89
N CYS A 97 2.37 -12.77 4.56
CA CYS A 97 1.64 -11.70 3.86
C CYS A 97 1.07 -10.62 4.81
N ALA A 98 1.29 -10.73 6.13
CA ALA A 98 0.73 -9.82 7.13
C ALA A 98 1.04 -8.33 6.87
N PRO A 99 2.26 -7.93 6.47
CA PRO A 99 2.57 -6.52 6.17
C PRO A 99 1.69 -5.91 5.07
N ILE A 100 1.21 -6.72 4.13
CA ILE A 100 0.34 -6.27 3.03
C ILE A 100 -1.08 -6.01 3.56
N SER A 101 -1.60 -6.90 4.42
CA SER A 101 -2.90 -6.69 5.07
C SER A 101 -2.89 -5.49 6.02
N GLU A 102 -1.76 -5.20 6.66
CA GLU A 102 -1.58 -4.02 7.50
C GLU A 102 -1.50 -2.73 6.67
N ARG A 103 -0.91 -2.77 5.46
CA ARG A 103 -1.01 -1.68 4.49
C ARG A 103 -2.47 -1.44 4.08
N PHE A 104 -3.22 -2.50 3.75
CA PHE A 104 -4.64 -2.38 3.44
C PHE A 104 -5.41 -1.67 4.56
N ARG A 105 -5.20 -2.08 5.82
CA ARG A 105 -5.83 -1.48 7.00
C ARG A 105 -5.57 0.02 7.08
N ARG A 106 -4.31 0.46 6.95
CA ARG A 106 -3.94 1.89 6.99
C ARG A 106 -4.60 2.71 5.88
N GLU A 107 -4.59 2.20 4.64
CA GLU A 107 -5.21 2.89 3.51
C GLU A 107 -6.73 2.99 3.67
N ARG A 108 -7.40 1.92 4.15
CA ARG A 108 -8.84 1.96 4.47
C ARG A 108 -9.14 2.95 5.58
N GLN A 109 -8.36 2.94 6.65
CA GLN A 109 -8.54 3.88 7.76
C GLN A 109 -8.42 5.33 7.27
N ALA A 110 -7.41 5.64 6.44
CA ALA A 110 -7.21 6.97 5.87
C ALA A 110 -8.37 7.40 4.96
N ALA A 111 -8.91 6.50 4.14
CA ALA A 111 -10.07 6.77 3.29
C ALA A 111 -11.37 7.04 4.08
N ILE A 112 -11.55 6.36 5.21
CA ILE A 112 -12.77 6.45 6.03
C ILE A 112 -12.73 7.68 6.93
N ALA A 113 -11.56 8.00 7.51
CA ALA A 113 -11.35 9.16 8.38
C ALA A 113 -11.69 10.51 7.70
N THR A 114 -11.84 10.55 6.38
CA THR A 114 -12.31 11.74 5.65
C THR A 114 -13.71 12.21 6.06
N TYR A 115 -14.58 11.32 6.56
CA TYR A 115 -15.99 11.62 6.86
C TYR A 115 -16.47 11.14 8.23
N THR A 116 -15.58 10.63 9.07
CA THR A 116 -15.93 10.12 10.39
C THR A 116 -14.80 10.35 11.39
N THR A 117 -15.03 9.97 12.65
CA THR A 117 -14.01 10.08 13.69
C THR A 117 -12.85 9.10 13.46
N PRO A 118 -11.63 9.40 13.94
CA PRO A 118 -10.50 8.47 13.84
C PRO A 118 -10.77 7.09 14.46
N ALA A 119 -11.57 7.03 15.53
CA ALA A 119 -11.92 5.80 16.22
C ALA A 119 -12.86 4.93 15.38
N ASP A 120 -13.93 5.52 14.83
CA ASP A 120 -14.85 4.80 13.95
C ASP A 120 -14.16 4.35 12.66
N ALA A 121 -13.25 5.18 12.13
CA ALA A 121 -12.45 4.84 10.96
C ALA A 121 -11.52 3.65 11.21
N ALA A 122 -10.87 3.62 12.39
CA ALA A 122 -10.05 2.49 12.80
C ALA A 122 -10.89 1.21 12.90
N GLN A 123 -12.01 1.25 13.63
CA GLN A 123 -12.88 0.09 13.81
C GLN A 123 -13.40 -0.47 12.49
N GLN A 124 -13.80 0.40 11.55
CA GLN A 124 -14.27 -0.03 10.23
C GLN A 124 -13.13 -0.60 9.37
N ALA A 125 -11.91 -0.03 9.45
CA ALA A 125 -10.75 -0.56 8.76
C ALA A 125 -10.31 -1.92 9.32
N ASP A 126 -10.38 -2.10 10.65
CA ASP A 126 -10.08 -3.35 11.33
C ASP A 126 -11.08 -4.44 10.91
N ALA A 127 -12.38 -4.13 10.93
CA ALA A 127 -13.42 -5.04 10.46
C ALA A 127 -13.21 -5.47 9.00
N ALA A 128 -12.91 -4.52 8.11
CA ALA A 128 -12.61 -4.82 6.71
C ALA A 128 -11.35 -5.69 6.55
N THR A 129 -10.35 -5.49 7.40
CA THR A 129 -9.09 -6.26 7.39
C THR A 129 -9.32 -7.69 7.85
N LEU A 130 -10.14 -7.89 8.89
CA LEU A 130 -10.56 -9.22 9.34
C LEU A 130 -11.30 -9.98 8.24
N THR A 131 -12.22 -9.32 7.52
CA THR A 131 -12.91 -9.93 6.38
C THR A 131 -11.92 -10.32 5.28
N LEU A 132 -11.01 -9.41 4.89
CA LEU A 132 -9.98 -9.69 3.88
C LEU A 132 -9.12 -10.91 4.25
N GLN A 133 -8.68 -10.99 5.50
CA GLN A 133 -7.86 -12.09 6.01
C GLN A 133 -8.65 -13.40 6.06
N ALA A 134 -9.88 -13.39 6.58
CA ALA A 134 -10.72 -14.56 6.66
C ALA A 134 -11.05 -15.14 5.27
N ASP A 135 -11.41 -14.30 4.31
CA ASP A 135 -11.66 -14.71 2.94
C ASP A 135 -10.39 -15.20 2.24
N GLY A 136 -9.27 -14.50 2.44
CA GLY A 136 -7.97 -14.91 1.94
C GLY A 136 -7.58 -16.31 2.43
N LEU A 137 -7.66 -16.55 3.74
CA LEU A 137 -7.37 -17.83 4.37
C LEU A 137 -8.29 -18.94 3.87
N ARG A 138 -9.59 -18.68 3.76
CA ARG A 138 -10.57 -19.65 3.24
C ARG A 138 -10.20 -20.12 1.83
N VAL A 139 -9.87 -19.18 0.94
CA VAL A 139 -9.48 -19.51 -0.44
C VAL A 139 -8.10 -20.18 -0.48
N ALA A 140 -7.14 -19.72 0.31
CA ALA A 140 -5.80 -20.32 0.38
C ALA A 140 -5.85 -21.79 0.83
N ARG A 141 -6.69 -22.12 1.83
CA ARG A 141 -6.91 -23.49 2.29
C ARG A 141 -7.56 -24.36 1.22
N ALA A 142 -8.61 -23.86 0.57
CA ALA A 142 -9.26 -24.56 -0.53
C ALA A 142 -8.25 -24.86 -1.66
N ARG A 143 -7.44 -23.85 -2.03
CA ARG A 143 -6.43 -23.99 -3.07
C ARG A 143 -5.33 -24.99 -2.71
N ALA A 144 -4.89 -25.00 -1.46
CA ALA A 144 -3.91 -25.98 -0.97
C ALA A 144 -4.46 -27.41 -1.08
N THR A 145 -5.71 -27.63 -0.71
CA THR A 145 -6.39 -28.93 -0.85
C THR A 145 -6.51 -29.35 -2.32
N GLU A 146 -6.95 -28.45 -3.20
CA GLU A 146 -7.05 -28.72 -4.64
C GLU A 146 -5.70 -29.10 -5.25
N LEU A 147 -4.66 -28.32 -4.97
CA LEU A 147 -3.34 -28.55 -5.55
C LEU A 147 -2.74 -29.89 -5.11
N ARG A 148 -3.04 -30.36 -3.90
CA ARG A 148 -2.62 -31.71 -3.45
C ARG A 148 -3.41 -32.84 -4.10
N ALA A 149 -4.70 -32.63 -4.36
CA ALA A 149 -5.51 -33.63 -5.04
C ALA A 149 -5.07 -33.88 -6.50
N LEU A 150 -4.26 -32.98 -7.06
CA LEU A 150 -3.71 -33.07 -8.42
C LEU A 150 -2.32 -33.72 -8.50
N GLN A 151 -1.74 -34.12 -7.36
CA GLN A 151 -0.41 -34.72 -7.25
C GLN A 151 -0.49 -36.23 -7.10
#